data_AF-A0A0D2YAR6-F1
#
_entry.id   AF-A0A0D2YAR6-F1
#
_cell.length_a   1.000
_cell.length_b   1.000
_cell.length_c   1.000
_cell.angle_alpha   90.00
_cell.angle_beta   90.00
_cell.angle_gamma   90.00
#
_symmetry.space_group_name_H-M   'P 1'
#
loop_
_entity.id
_entity.type
_entity.pdbx_description
1 polymer ?
#
loop_
_entity_poly.entity_id
_entity_poly.type
_entity_poly.pdbx_seq_one_letter_code
_entity_poly.pdbx_strand_id
1 'polypeptide(L)'
;MSDALRSNILPIMDKFFSTAETTVLYFDDVGPNVVNELCKDKQTPERLSSVISVCNSKCFERVWTAMEFIRSERVRMMISNYTYFPDLDDPAFLGQVFKAWKDEVRQHEKVHDLERKVQMGKNEVPRSLSTLKSAKLLKRMNFAMATALRCKRGCKNRMNFLHALRGIVRAMSFELRSSDFKTEYYRIAWECLKV
;
A
#
# COMPACT_ATOMS: atom_id res chain seq x y z
N MET A 1 -14.91 9.06 -15.53
CA MET A 1 -15.60 7.79 -15.18
C MET A 1 -16.76 8.13 -14.26
N SER A 2 -18.03 7.90 -14.65
CA SER A 2 -19.20 8.44 -13.91
C SER A 2 -19.35 7.84 -12.50
N ASP A 3 -19.87 8.63 -11.56
CA ASP A 3 -20.12 8.21 -10.17
C ASP A 3 -21.02 6.97 -10.07
N ALA A 4 -21.98 6.84 -10.97
CA ALA A 4 -22.86 5.67 -11.03
C ALA A 4 -22.08 4.37 -11.31
N LEU A 5 -21.09 4.40 -12.21
CA LEU A 5 -20.27 3.23 -12.52
C LEU A 5 -19.44 2.81 -11.30
N ARG A 6 -18.86 3.78 -10.58
CA ARG A 6 -18.07 3.51 -9.37
C ARG A 6 -18.93 2.98 -8.24
N SER A 7 -20.11 3.56 -8.01
CA SER A 7 -21.07 3.11 -7.00
C SER A 7 -21.60 1.70 -7.25
N ASN A 8 -21.59 1.24 -8.51
CA ASN A 8 -21.96 -0.14 -8.85
C ASN A 8 -20.76 -1.11 -8.73
N ILE A 9 -19.56 -0.69 -9.14
CA ILE A 9 -18.37 -1.56 -9.13
C ILE A 9 -17.87 -1.82 -7.70
N LEU A 10 -17.84 -0.81 -6.82
CA LEU A 10 -17.25 -0.96 -5.49
C LEU A 10 -17.96 -2.01 -4.62
N PRO A 11 -19.29 -2.06 -4.53
CA PRO A 11 -20.00 -3.12 -3.80
C PRO A 11 -19.80 -4.51 -4.41
N ILE A 12 -19.74 -4.61 -5.74
CA ILE A 12 -19.48 -5.88 -6.43
C ILE A 12 -18.07 -6.39 -6.10
N MET A 13 -17.06 -5.51 -6.14
CA MET A 13 -15.68 -5.85 -5.78
C MET A 13 -15.56 -6.23 -4.30
N ASP A 14 -16.24 -5.51 -3.40
CA ASP A 14 -16.28 -5.85 -1.98
C ASP A 14 -16.89 -7.23 -1.76
N LYS A 15 -18.03 -7.52 -2.43
CA LYS A 15 -18.65 -8.84 -2.39
C LYS A 15 -17.74 -9.91 -2.96
N PHE A 16 -17.06 -9.64 -4.08
CA PHE A 16 -16.15 -10.59 -4.71
C PHE A 16 -15.00 -10.98 -3.79
N PHE A 17 -14.32 -10.01 -3.19
CA PHE A 17 -13.19 -10.30 -2.29
C PHE A 17 -13.62 -10.90 -0.95
N SER A 18 -14.75 -10.45 -0.40
CA SER A 18 -15.24 -11.00 0.88
C SER A 18 -15.80 -12.42 0.75
N THR A 19 -16.22 -12.84 -0.45
CA THR A 19 -16.73 -14.20 -0.71
C THR A 19 -15.72 -15.13 -1.37
N ALA A 20 -14.57 -14.59 -1.82
CA ALA A 20 -13.52 -15.39 -2.43
C ALA A 20 -12.88 -16.32 -1.38
N GLU A 21 -12.80 -17.61 -1.69
CA GLU A 21 -12.14 -18.62 -0.85
C GLU A 21 -10.66 -18.29 -0.62
N THR A 22 -9.99 -17.76 -1.65
CA THR A 22 -8.59 -17.30 -1.57
C THR A 22 -8.36 -16.17 -2.56
N THR A 23 -7.67 -15.13 -2.12
CA THR A 23 -7.16 -14.05 -2.97
C THR A 23 -5.65 -14.13 -3.08
N VAL A 24 -5.14 -14.15 -4.31
CA VAL A 24 -3.70 -14.22 -4.59
C VAL A 24 -3.20 -12.83 -4.94
N LEU A 25 -2.29 -12.30 -4.12
CA LEU A 25 -1.52 -11.10 -4.44
C LEU A 25 -0.29 -11.51 -5.24
N TYR A 26 -0.23 -11.03 -6.48
CA TYR A 26 0.90 -11.26 -7.36
C TYR A 26 1.91 -10.11 -7.26
N PHE A 27 3.15 -10.46 -6.92
CA PHE A 27 4.30 -9.55 -6.87
C PHE A 27 5.21 -9.86 -8.07
N ASP A 28 4.91 -9.24 -9.21
CA ASP A 28 5.62 -9.45 -10.48
C ASP A 28 7.09 -9.01 -10.44
N ASP A 29 7.42 -8.12 -9.50
CA ASP A 29 8.72 -7.48 -9.33
C ASP A 29 9.49 -7.97 -8.09
N VAL A 30 8.92 -8.88 -7.30
CA VAL A 30 9.59 -9.51 -6.16
C VAL A 30 10.08 -10.89 -6.58
N GLY A 31 11.40 -11.10 -6.59
CA GLY A 31 12.02 -12.37 -6.92
C GLY A 31 12.18 -13.32 -5.73
N PRO A 32 12.48 -14.61 -5.98
CA PRO A 32 12.67 -15.61 -4.92
C PRO A 32 13.83 -15.26 -3.98
N ASN A 33 14.91 -14.66 -4.49
CA ASN A 33 16.03 -14.22 -3.67
C ASN A 33 15.61 -13.19 -2.62
N VAL A 34 14.73 -12.25 -2.98
CA VAL A 34 14.19 -11.24 -2.05
C VAL A 34 13.42 -11.90 -0.92
N VAL A 35 12.57 -12.90 -1.22
CA VAL A 35 11.83 -13.64 -0.20
C VAL A 35 12.76 -14.46 0.69
N ASN A 36 13.75 -15.14 0.09
CA ASN A 36 14.71 -15.95 0.83
C ASN A 36 15.50 -15.10 1.83
N GLU A 37 16.04 -13.96 1.39
CA GLU A 37 16.77 -13.03 2.27
C GLU A 37 15.86 -12.42 3.34
N LEU A 38 14.60 -12.08 2.99
CA LEU A 38 13.63 -11.53 3.94
C LEU A 38 13.30 -12.51 5.07
N CYS A 39 13.17 -13.80 4.74
CA CYS A 39 12.83 -14.87 5.66
C CYS A 39 14.01 -15.36 6.52
N LYS A 40 15.25 -14.94 6.24
CA LYS A 40 16.40 -15.28 7.09
C LYS A 40 16.24 -14.66 8.47
N ASP A 41 16.51 -15.44 9.51
CA ASP A 41 16.58 -14.93 10.88
C ASP A 41 17.85 -14.10 11.12
N LYS A 42 18.91 -14.35 10.35
CA LYS A 42 20.16 -13.59 10.44
C LYS A 42 19.98 -12.20 9.82
N GLN A 43 20.56 -11.20 10.47
CA GLN A 43 20.63 -9.84 9.94
C GLN A 43 21.75 -9.78 8.90
N THR A 44 21.40 -9.35 7.70
CA THR A 44 22.33 -9.14 6.59
C THR A 44 21.95 -7.85 5.87
N PRO A 45 22.90 -7.11 5.27
CA PRO A 45 22.57 -5.96 4.43
C PRO A 45 21.53 -6.29 3.34
N GLU A 46 21.57 -7.53 2.83
CA GLU A 46 20.65 -8.07 1.84
C GLU A 46 19.22 -8.23 2.39
N ARG A 47 19.05 -8.52 3.68
CA ARG A 47 17.74 -8.58 4.35
C ARG A 47 17.07 -7.21 4.41
N LEU A 48 17.82 -6.15 4.73
CA LEU A 48 17.29 -4.77 4.69
C LEU A 48 16.95 -4.33 3.26
N SER A 49 17.80 -4.66 2.28
CA SER A 49 17.48 -4.42 0.85
C SER A 49 16.19 -5.12 0.43
N SER A 50 15.97 -6.35 0.92
CA SER A 50 14.78 -7.14 0.64
C SER A 50 13.51 -6.54 1.26
N VAL A 51 13.61 -5.99 2.48
CA VAL A 51 12.53 -5.21 3.10
C VAL A 51 12.12 -4.05 2.20
N ILE A 52 13.09 -3.29 1.69
CA ILE A 52 12.83 -2.15 0.82
C ILE A 52 12.25 -2.59 -0.52
N SER A 53 12.75 -3.67 -1.12
CA SER A 53 12.22 -4.22 -2.37
C SER A 53 10.75 -4.62 -2.25
N VAL A 54 10.36 -5.33 -1.18
CA VAL A 54 8.95 -5.69 -0.94
C VAL A 54 8.09 -4.44 -0.71
N CYS A 55 8.55 -3.49 0.11
CA CYS A 55 7.80 -2.26 0.38
C CYS A 55 7.55 -1.40 -0.87
N ASN A 56 8.50 -1.40 -1.81
CA ASN A 56 8.41 -0.64 -3.06
C ASN A 56 7.80 -1.42 -4.21
N SER A 57 7.30 -2.64 -3.97
CA SER A 57 6.71 -3.45 -5.02
C SER A 57 5.52 -2.74 -5.69
N LYS A 58 5.38 -2.94 -7.01
CA LYS A 58 4.25 -2.43 -7.81
C LYS A 58 2.91 -2.86 -7.24
N CYS A 59 2.87 -4.01 -6.57
CA CYS A 59 1.70 -4.50 -5.87
C CYS A 59 1.16 -3.43 -4.91
N PHE A 60 2.00 -2.83 -4.05
CA PHE A 60 1.55 -1.81 -3.11
C PHE A 60 1.28 -0.44 -3.73
N GLU A 61 1.68 -0.21 -4.98
CA GLU A 61 1.35 1.01 -5.71
C GLU A 61 -0.12 1.05 -6.14
N ARG A 62 -0.80 -0.10 -6.25
CA ARG A 62 -2.20 -0.17 -6.70
C ARG A 62 -3.17 0.10 -5.55
N VAL A 63 -4.14 0.99 -5.79
CA VAL A 63 -5.26 1.26 -4.85
C VAL A 63 -6.03 -0.04 -4.54
N TRP A 64 -6.19 -0.89 -5.56
CA TRP A 64 -6.90 -2.16 -5.46
C TRP A 64 -6.25 -3.17 -4.53
N THR A 65 -4.92 -3.21 -4.44
CA THR A 65 -4.18 -4.09 -3.52
C THR A 65 -4.54 -3.85 -2.07
N ALA A 66 -4.87 -2.61 -1.68
CA ALA A 66 -5.38 -2.36 -0.35
C ALA A 66 -6.74 -3.05 -0.15
N MET A 67 -7.67 -2.89 -1.09
CA MET A 67 -9.01 -3.48 -0.98
C MET A 67 -8.98 -5.01 -1.06
N GLU A 68 -8.21 -5.58 -1.99
CA GLU A 68 -7.91 -7.01 -2.08
C GLU A 68 -7.37 -7.53 -0.74
N PHE A 69 -6.38 -6.85 -0.17
CA PHE A 69 -5.78 -7.27 1.09
C PHE A 69 -6.75 -7.23 2.28
N ILE A 70 -7.58 -6.18 2.37
CA ILE A 70 -8.40 -5.88 3.55
C ILE A 70 -9.74 -6.60 3.53
N ARG A 71 -10.34 -6.78 2.34
CA ARG A 71 -11.65 -7.42 2.21
C ARG A 71 -11.56 -8.93 2.10
N SER A 72 -10.45 -9.47 1.60
CA SER A 72 -10.26 -10.91 1.50
C SER A 72 -9.92 -11.53 2.85
N GLU A 73 -10.64 -12.60 3.18
CA GLU A 73 -10.41 -13.37 4.41
C GLU A 73 -9.05 -14.08 4.34
N ARG A 74 -8.82 -14.82 3.26
CA ARG A 74 -7.57 -15.55 3.02
C ARG A 74 -6.79 -14.90 1.89
N VAL A 75 -5.62 -14.35 2.22
CA VAL A 75 -4.70 -13.74 1.26
C VAL A 75 -3.45 -14.58 1.17
N ARG A 76 -3.05 -14.88 -0.06
CA ARG A 76 -1.87 -15.67 -0.39
C ARG A 76 -0.99 -14.91 -1.37
N MET A 77 0.30 -15.27 -1.43
CA MET A 77 1.28 -14.54 -2.23
C MET A 77 1.80 -15.43 -3.35
N MET A 78 1.95 -14.80 -4.51
CA MET A 78 2.68 -15.35 -5.64
C MET A 78 3.75 -14.35 -6.04
N ILE A 79 4.98 -14.81 -6.23
CA ILE A 79 6.12 -13.98 -6.63
C ILE A 79 6.43 -14.14 -8.12
N SER A 80 7.38 -13.36 -8.65
CA SER A 80 7.63 -13.18 -10.08
C SER A 80 7.92 -14.47 -10.86
N ASN A 81 8.42 -15.52 -10.20
CA ASN A 81 8.67 -16.83 -10.80
C ASN A 81 7.46 -17.79 -10.67
N TYR A 82 6.26 -17.27 -10.38
CA TYR A 82 5.03 -18.01 -10.13
C TYR A 82 5.09 -18.96 -8.93
N THR A 83 6.06 -18.77 -8.03
CA THR A 83 6.08 -19.54 -6.78
C THR A 83 4.96 -19.05 -5.88
N TYR A 84 4.11 -19.99 -5.50
CA TYR A 84 2.99 -19.78 -4.60
C TYR A 84 3.38 -20.23 -3.18
N PHE A 85 3.01 -19.43 -2.18
CA PHE A 85 3.29 -19.72 -0.77
C PHE A 85 1.99 -20.12 -0.03
N PRO A 86 1.58 -21.40 -0.09
CA PRO A 86 0.32 -21.87 0.49
C PRO A 86 0.31 -21.86 2.02
N ASP A 87 1.47 -22.02 2.67
CA ASP A 87 1.57 -22.22 4.12
C ASP A 87 2.01 -20.96 4.87
N LEU A 88 2.42 -19.93 4.13
CA LEU A 88 2.84 -18.68 4.74
C LEU A 88 1.60 -17.88 5.14
N ASP A 89 1.25 -17.93 6.44
CA ASP A 89 0.21 -17.10 7.05
C ASP A 89 0.72 -15.68 7.34
N ASP A 90 1.42 -15.10 6.36
CA ASP A 90 1.89 -13.73 6.41
C ASP A 90 1.45 -12.96 5.16
N PRO A 91 0.19 -12.48 5.15
CA PRO A 91 -0.36 -11.73 4.03
C PRO A 91 0.57 -10.59 3.58
N ALA A 92 0.93 -10.61 2.29
CA ALA A 92 1.79 -9.61 1.66
C ALA A 92 3.18 -9.46 2.33
N PHE A 93 3.67 -10.52 2.99
CA PHE A 93 4.95 -10.56 3.72
C PHE A 93 5.08 -9.50 4.82
N LEU A 94 3.97 -8.92 5.29
CA LEU A 94 4.02 -7.76 6.20
C LEU A 94 4.67 -8.13 7.54
N GLY A 95 4.35 -9.28 8.10
CA GLY A 95 4.93 -9.81 9.34
C GLY A 95 6.45 -9.92 9.27
N GLN A 96 6.98 -10.54 8.21
CA GLN A 96 8.42 -10.66 8.00
C GLN A 96 9.08 -9.31 7.75
N VAL A 97 8.46 -8.45 6.94
CA VAL A 97 8.90 -7.07 6.69
C VAL A 97 8.98 -6.26 8.00
N PHE A 98 7.97 -6.35 8.87
CA PHE A 98 7.96 -5.68 10.17
C PHE A 98 8.96 -6.27 11.15
N LYS A 99 9.14 -7.60 11.15
CA LYS A 99 10.12 -8.28 11.99
C LYS A 99 11.53 -7.81 11.62
N ALA A 100 11.91 -7.95 10.35
CA ALA A 100 13.21 -7.52 9.84
C ALA A 100 13.49 -6.04 10.11
N TRP A 101 12.50 -5.17 9.90
CA TRP A 101 12.66 -3.74 10.19
C TRP A 101 12.83 -3.43 11.68
N LYS A 102 12.08 -4.09 12.56
CA LYS A 102 12.25 -3.92 14.02
C LYS A 102 13.62 -4.41 14.48
N ASP A 103 14.09 -5.51 13.92
CA ASP A 103 15.42 -6.05 14.20
C ASP A 103 16.52 -5.04 13.82
N GLU A 104 16.38 -4.36 12.68
CA GLU A 104 17.29 -3.30 12.21
C GLU A 104 17.19 -2.01 13.05
N VAL A 105 15.98 -1.59 13.43
CA VAL A 105 15.77 -0.41 14.29
C VAL A 105 16.42 -0.59 15.65
N ARG A 106 16.40 -1.79 16.23
CA ARG A 106 17.03 -2.07 17.54
C ARG A 106 18.54 -1.82 17.56
N GLN A 107 19.20 -1.83 16.41
CA GLN A 107 20.65 -1.60 16.31
C GLN A 107 21.03 -0.16 16.00
N HIS A 108 20.08 0.65 15.52
CA HIS A 108 20.33 2.06 15.28
C HIS A 108 19.81 2.85 16.48
N GLU A 109 20.68 3.64 17.12
CA GLU A 109 20.28 4.50 18.25
C GLU A 109 19.10 5.41 17.90
N LYS A 110 18.97 5.77 16.61
CA LYS A 110 17.88 6.59 16.08
C LYS A 110 17.32 5.97 14.81
N VAL A 111 16.00 5.81 14.77
CA VAL A 111 15.24 5.36 13.58
C VAL A 111 15.55 6.23 12.36
N HIS A 112 15.78 7.52 12.55
CA HIS A 112 16.09 8.46 11.47
C HIS A 112 17.39 8.14 10.71
N ASP A 113 18.36 7.49 11.35
CA ASP A 113 19.61 7.10 10.70
C ASP A 113 19.38 5.91 9.76
N LEU A 114 18.53 4.97 10.18
CA LEU A 114 18.07 3.87 9.33
C LEU A 114 17.21 4.40 8.18
N GLU A 115 16.28 5.31 8.44
CA GLU A 115 15.45 5.97 7.41
C GLU A 115 16.30 6.69 6.37
N ARG A 116 17.37 7.38 6.80
CA ARG A 116 18.33 8.03 5.89
C ARG A 116 19.11 6.99 5.08
N LYS A 117 19.58 5.91 5.71
CA LYS A 117 20.33 4.82 5.06
C LYS A 117 19.51 4.17 3.93
N VAL A 118 18.21 3.98 4.14
CA VAL A 118 17.31 3.41 3.12
C VAL A 118 16.74 4.44 2.15
N GLN A 119 17.19 5.71 2.21
CA GLN A 119 16.71 6.81 1.37
C GLN A 119 15.19 6.98 1.45
N MET A 120 14.64 6.96 2.66
CA MET A 120 13.22 7.19 2.92
C MET A 120 12.76 8.49 2.23
N GLY A 121 11.63 8.42 1.53
CA GLY A 121 11.10 9.49 0.68
C GLY A 121 11.31 9.24 -0.82
N LYS A 122 12.38 8.52 -1.20
CA LYS A 122 12.45 7.84 -2.51
C LYS A 122 11.90 6.42 -2.40
N ASN A 123 12.20 5.76 -1.29
CA ASN A 123 11.78 4.40 -0.98
C ASN A 123 10.71 4.39 0.11
N GLU A 124 9.73 3.49 -0.04
CA GLU A 124 8.78 3.14 1.00
C GLU A 124 9.44 2.29 2.10
N VAL A 125 9.02 2.53 3.35
CA VAL A 125 9.49 1.81 4.54
C VAL A 125 8.31 1.14 5.24
N PRO A 126 8.52 0.07 6.03
CA PRO A 126 7.43 -0.72 6.62
C PRO A 126 6.39 0.07 7.42
N ARG A 127 6.81 1.18 8.05
CA ARG A 127 5.89 2.08 8.75
C ARG A 127 4.74 2.58 7.86
N SER A 128 4.97 2.77 6.56
CA SER A 128 3.95 3.20 5.61
C SER A 128 2.87 2.12 5.35
N LEU A 129 3.26 0.84 5.48
CA LEU A 129 2.38 -0.33 5.36
C LEU A 129 1.66 -0.71 6.66
N SER A 130 2.09 -0.19 7.82
CA SER A 130 1.56 -0.56 9.16
C SER A 130 0.04 -0.38 9.27
N THR A 131 -0.44 0.57 8.51
CA THR A 131 -1.80 1.06 8.45
C THR A 131 -2.73 0.10 7.65
N LEU A 132 -2.17 -0.77 6.78
CA LEU A 132 -2.89 -1.89 6.14
C LEU A 132 -3.29 -2.95 7.15
N LYS A 133 -2.36 -3.33 8.04
CA LYS A 133 -2.58 -4.40 9.00
C LYS A 133 -3.74 -4.04 9.94
N SER A 134 -3.74 -2.81 10.45
CA SER A 134 -4.84 -2.30 11.29
C SER A 134 -6.16 -2.21 10.53
N ALA A 135 -6.15 -1.76 9.28
CA ALA A 135 -7.37 -1.64 8.49
C ALA A 135 -7.96 -3.01 8.06
N LYS A 136 -7.11 -4.04 7.86
CA LYS A 136 -7.56 -5.43 7.66
C LYS A 136 -8.29 -5.98 8.88
N LEU A 137 -7.73 -5.80 10.08
CA LEU A 137 -8.36 -6.25 11.34
C LEU A 137 -9.74 -5.62 11.55
N LEU A 138 -9.90 -4.35 11.19
CA LEU A 138 -11.15 -3.63 11.36
C LEU A 138 -12.19 -3.96 10.28
N LYS A 139 -11.84 -4.68 9.20
CA LYS A 139 -12.63 -4.88 7.96
C LYS A 139 -13.25 -3.58 7.42
N ARG A 140 -12.72 -2.42 7.81
CA ARG A 140 -13.24 -1.08 7.50
C ARG A 140 -12.29 -0.42 6.54
N MET A 141 -12.63 -0.47 5.26
CA MET A 141 -11.99 0.40 4.29
C MET A 141 -12.97 0.81 3.20
N ASN A 142 -13.15 2.13 3.08
CA ASN A 142 -13.77 2.73 1.92
C ASN A 142 -12.67 3.23 0.96
N PHE A 143 -13.05 3.52 -0.28
CA PHE A 143 -12.11 3.97 -1.31
C PHE A 143 -11.33 5.23 -0.88
N ALA A 144 -11.97 6.13 -0.13
CA ALA A 144 -11.34 7.32 0.43
C ALA A 144 -10.24 6.99 1.45
N MET A 145 -10.45 6.00 2.32
CA MET A 145 -9.46 5.52 3.27
C MET A 145 -8.33 4.78 2.54
N ALA A 146 -8.62 3.90 1.58
CA ALA A 146 -7.59 3.24 0.74
C ALA A 146 -6.69 4.27 0.03
N THR A 147 -7.31 5.34 -0.45
CA THR A 147 -6.65 6.45 -1.14
C THR A 147 -5.87 7.34 -0.16
N ALA A 148 -6.39 7.63 1.03
CA ALA A 148 -5.69 8.35 2.10
C ALA A 148 -4.50 7.55 2.65
N LEU A 149 -4.63 6.23 2.75
CA LEU A 149 -3.54 5.32 3.11
C LEU A 149 -2.46 5.33 2.03
N ARG A 150 -2.83 5.37 0.75
CA ARG A 150 -1.89 5.56 -0.36
C ARG A 150 -1.19 6.92 -0.30
N CYS A 151 -1.90 7.99 0.07
CA CYS A 151 -1.27 9.31 0.29
C CYS A 151 -0.26 9.32 1.43
N LYS A 152 -0.55 8.61 2.52
CA LYS A 152 0.37 8.47 3.66
C LYS A 152 1.61 7.63 3.31
N ARG A 153 1.54 6.78 2.27
CA ARG A 153 2.64 5.98 1.70
C ARG A 153 3.37 6.69 0.57
N GLY A 154 3.53 8.01 0.66
CA GLY A 154 4.19 8.80 -0.37
C GLY A 154 3.43 8.81 -1.70
N CYS A 155 2.68 9.89 -1.97
CA CYS A 155 2.24 10.14 -3.34
C CYS A 155 3.44 10.44 -4.24
N LYS A 156 4.04 9.40 -4.83
CA LYS A 156 5.12 9.50 -5.83
C LYS A 156 4.76 10.45 -6.99
N ASN A 157 3.46 10.56 -7.30
CA ASN A 157 2.91 11.50 -8.27
C ASN A 157 2.06 12.56 -7.56
N ARG A 158 2.45 13.83 -7.72
CA ARG A 158 1.74 15.01 -7.19
C ARG A 158 0.27 15.04 -7.61
N MET A 159 -0.08 14.52 -8.79
CA MET A 159 -1.47 14.45 -9.24
C MET A 159 -2.30 13.37 -8.51
N ASN A 160 -1.66 12.29 -8.07
CA ASN A 160 -2.33 11.28 -7.24
C ASN A 160 -2.67 11.83 -5.85
N PHE A 161 -1.82 12.72 -5.31
CA PHE A 161 -2.12 13.44 -4.07
C PHE A 161 -3.36 14.31 -4.20
N LEU A 162 -3.52 15.04 -5.31
CA LEU A 162 -4.70 15.87 -5.55
C LEU A 162 -5.96 15.05 -5.74
N HIS A 163 -5.88 13.94 -6.49
CA HIS A 163 -7.00 13.00 -6.63
C HIS A 163 -7.49 12.49 -5.28
N ALA A 164 -6.55 12.17 -4.40
CA ALA A 164 -6.85 11.66 -3.08
C ALA A 164 -7.39 12.72 -2.12
N LEU A 165 -6.74 13.88 -2.07
CA LEU A 165 -7.16 15.02 -1.26
C LEU A 165 -8.60 15.42 -1.62
N ARG A 166 -8.94 15.44 -2.91
CA ARG A 166 -10.28 15.80 -3.35
C ARG A 166 -11.33 14.75 -3.00
N GLY A 167 -10.99 13.46 -3.05
CA GLY A 167 -11.87 12.38 -2.61
C GLY A 167 -12.21 12.43 -1.10
N ILE A 168 -11.40 13.12 -0.30
CA ILE A 168 -11.67 13.39 1.12
C ILE A 168 -12.60 14.61 1.26
N VAL A 169 -12.38 15.67 0.49
CA VAL A 169 -13.15 16.93 0.55
C VAL A 169 -14.55 16.80 -0.02
N ARG A 170 -14.70 16.07 -1.13
CA ARG A 170 -15.99 15.74 -1.75
C ARG A 170 -15.95 14.27 -2.12
N ALA A 171 -16.81 13.45 -1.52
CA ALA A 171 -16.92 12.02 -1.78
C ALA A 171 -17.51 11.68 -3.18
N MET A 172 -17.11 12.41 -4.24
CA MET A 172 -17.52 12.20 -5.63
C MET A 172 -16.31 12.08 -6.56
N SER A 173 -16.47 11.32 -7.63
CA SER A 173 -15.47 11.12 -8.69
C SER A 173 -15.31 12.37 -9.56
N PHE A 174 -14.06 12.69 -9.88
CA PHE A 174 -13.75 13.75 -10.83
C PHE A 174 -12.52 13.37 -11.66
N GLU A 175 -12.56 13.68 -12.96
CA GLU A 175 -11.40 13.64 -13.84
C GLU A 175 -10.63 14.95 -13.69
N LEU A 176 -9.34 14.89 -13.32
CA LEU A 176 -8.49 16.07 -13.28
C LEU A 176 -8.51 16.75 -14.66
N ARG A 177 -9.15 17.92 -14.75
CA ARG A 177 -9.27 18.68 -16.00
C ARG A 177 -8.00 19.43 -16.36
N SER A 178 -7.03 19.48 -15.44
CA SER A 178 -5.78 20.22 -15.55
C SER A 178 -4.60 19.32 -15.20
N SER A 179 -3.51 19.41 -15.98
CA SER A 179 -2.21 18.82 -15.65
C SER A 179 -1.41 19.65 -14.62
N ASP A 180 -1.86 20.87 -14.31
CA ASP A 180 -1.20 21.77 -13.36
C ASP A 180 -1.68 21.52 -11.91
N PHE A 181 -0.73 21.10 -11.08
CA PHE A 181 -0.93 20.79 -9.67
C PHE A 181 -1.37 22.00 -8.86
N LYS A 182 -0.80 23.18 -9.13
CA LYS A 182 -1.00 24.36 -8.28
C LYS A 182 -2.43 24.87 -8.37
N THR A 183 -2.93 25.02 -9.59
CA THR A 183 -4.32 25.40 -9.85
C THR A 183 -5.31 24.43 -9.20
N GLU A 184 -5.05 23.13 -9.29
CA GLU A 184 -5.97 22.14 -8.72
C GLU A 184 -5.94 22.05 -7.21
N TYR A 185 -4.77 22.22 -6.59
CA TYR A 185 -4.64 22.32 -5.14
C TYR A 185 -5.42 23.51 -4.58
N TYR A 186 -5.26 24.70 -5.18
CA TYR A 186 -6.00 25.89 -4.74
C TYR A 186 -7.51 25.73 -4.94
N ARG A 187 -7.94 25.06 -6.01
CA ARG A 187 -9.36 24.78 -6.23
C ARG A 187 -9.94 23.86 -5.15
N ILE A 188 -9.21 22.80 -4.77
CA ILE A 188 -9.62 21.90 -3.67
C ILE A 188 -9.69 22.68 -2.35
N ALA A 189 -8.65 23.47 -2.04
CA ALA A 189 -8.63 24.29 -0.84
C ALA A 189 -9.77 25.32 -0.80
N TRP A 190 -10.10 25.94 -1.93
CA TRP A 190 -11.23 26.87 -2.05
C TRP A 190 -12.57 26.16 -1.86
N GLU A 191 -12.71 24.93 -2.33
CA GLU A 191 -13.91 24.11 -2.08
C GLU A 191 -14.06 23.73 -0.60
N CYS A 192 -12.96 23.54 0.14
CA CYS A 192 -13.01 23.34 1.60
C CYS A 192 -13.51 24.58 2.37
N LEU A 193 -13.38 25.78 1.79
CA LEU A 193 -13.81 27.03 2.41
C LEU A 193 -15.28 27.37 2.14
N LYS A 194 -15.95 26.60 1.27
CA LYS A 194 -17.36 26.78 0.91
C LYS A 194 -18.31 25.95 1.78
N VAL A 195 -17.91 25.67 3.03
CA VAL A 195 -18.82 25.09 4.04
C VAL A 195 -19.98 26.03 4.28
#